data_AF-A0A4Y8CIH8-F1
#
_entry.id   AF-A0A4Y8CIH8-F1
#
_cell.length_a   1.000
_cell.length_b   1.000
_cell.length_c   1.000
_cell.angle_alpha   90.00
_cell.angle_beta   90.00
_cell.angle_gamma   90.00
#
_symmetry.space_group_name_H-M   'P 1'
#
loop_
_entity.id
_entity.type
_entity.pdbx_description
1 polymer ?
#
loop_
_entity_poly.entity_id
_entity_poly.type
_entity_poly.pdbx_seq_one_letter_code
_entity_poly.pdbx_strand_id
1 'polypeptide(L)'
;MLDPAFLQTLYLTFKLAFITTFILFFIGVFLAYLLSFVRFPFKTILQSFISLPLILPPSVLGFYLLVTFSANSFLGQVLKEYFNL
;
A
#
# COMPACT_ATOMS: atom_id res chain seq x y z
N MET A 1 -21.40 4.78 -28.29
CA MET A 1 -22.14 4.17 -27.15
C MET A 1 -21.10 3.87 -26.09
N LEU A 2 -21.19 4.49 -24.91
CA LEU A 2 -20.24 4.20 -23.83
C LEU A 2 -20.63 2.87 -23.20
N ASP A 3 -19.72 1.90 -23.20
CA ASP A 3 -19.97 0.59 -22.60
C ASP A 3 -20.20 0.74 -21.08
N PRO A 4 -21.28 0.17 -20.52
CA PRO A 4 -21.56 0.26 -19.09
C PRO A 4 -20.45 -0.35 -18.24
N ALA A 5 -19.76 -1.38 -18.74
CA ALA A 5 -18.59 -1.97 -18.09
C ALA A 5 -17.42 -0.98 -17.97
N PHE A 6 -17.21 -0.13 -18.98
CA PHE A 6 -16.16 0.90 -18.96
C PHE A 6 -16.45 1.99 -17.90
N LEU A 7 -17.71 2.40 -17.77
CA LEU A 7 -18.11 3.36 -16.73
C LEU A 7 -17.93 2.77 -15.32
N GLN A 8 -18.19 1.47 -15.15
CA GLN A 8 -18.01 0.79 -13.87
C GLN A 8 -16.53 0.68 -13.47
N THR A 9 -15.64 0.31 -14.40
CA THR A 9 -14.20 0.25 -14.11
C THR A 9 -13.65 1.63 -13.79
N LEU A 10 -14.06 2.65 -14.54
CA LEU A 10 -13.65 4.03 -14.30
C LEU A 10 -14.09 4.52 -12.92
N TYR A 11 -15.35 4.27 -12.52
CA TYR A 11 -15.83 4.59 -11.19
C TYR A 11 -15.04 3.86 -10.09
N LEU A 12 -14.75 2.57 -10.27
CA LEU A 12 -13.99 1.78 -9.30
C LEU A 12 -12.55 2.31 -9.14
N THR A 13 -11.88 2.63 -10.24
CA THR A 13 -10.53 3.20 -10.22
C THR A 13 -10.51 4.55 -9.51
N PHE A 14 -11.47 5.44 -9.80
CA PHE A 14 -11.57 6.73 -9.13
C PHE A 14 -11.84 6.57 -7.63
N LYS A 15 -12.78 5.69 -7.26
CA LYS A 15 -13.08 5.42 -5.85
C LYS A 15 -11.85 4.87 -5.12
N LEU A 16 -11.14 3.92 -5.73
CA LEU A 16 -9.94 3.34 -5.16
C LEU A 16 -8.84 4.39 -5.00
N ALA A 17 -8.55 5.17 -6.06
CA ALA A 17 -7.55 6.24 -6.02
C ALA A 17 -7.87 7.29 -4.95
N PHE A 18 -9.13 7.69 -4.83
CA PHE A 18 -9.54 8.67 -3.83
C PHE A 18 -9.30 8.16 -2.41
N ILE A 19 -9.75 6.93 -2.11
CA ILE A 19 -9.58 6.33 -0.78
C ILE A 19 -8.09 6.13 -0.46
N THR A 20 -7.31 5.59 -1.41
CA THR A 20 -5.89 5.35 -1.18
C THR A 20 -5.13 6.66 -1.00
N THR A 21 -5.35 7.67 -1.84
CA THR A 21 -4.73 9.00 -1.70
C THR A 21 -5.12 9.65 -0.37
N PHE A 22 -6.39 9.58 0.04
CA PHE A 22 -6.82 10.16 1.31
C PHE A 22 -6.08 9.52 2.50
N ILE A 23 -6.01 8.18 2.55
CA ILE A 23 -5.27 7.47 3.61
C ILE A 23 -3.78 7.80 3.56
N LEU A 24 -3.16 7.75 2.38
CA LEU A 24 -1.73 8.05 2.21
C LEU A 24 -1.41 9.51 2.55
N PHE A 25 -2.35 10.44 2.35
CA PHE A 25 -2.16 11.85 2.69
C PHE A 25 -1.94 12.01 4.19
N PHE A 26 -2.81 11.45 5.05
CA PHE A 26 -2.63 11.56 6.51
C PHE A 26 -1.37 10.85 6.98
N ILE A 27 -1.13 9.63 6.52
CA ILE A 27 0.06 8.84 6.90
C ILE A 27 1.34 9.54 6.42
N GLY A 28 1.35 10.00 5.17
CA GLY A 28 2.49 10.67 4.55
C GLY A 28 2.83 12.00 5.23
N VAL A 29 1.82 12.82 5.54
CA VAL A 29 2.02 14.07 6.30
C VAL A 29 2.55 13.79 7.70
N PHE A 30 2.00 12.79 8.40
CA PHE A 30 2.48 12.39 9.72
C PHE A 30 3.94 11.90 9.69
N LEU A 31 4.29 11.01 8.74
CA LEU A 31 5.66 10.53 8.55
C LEU A 31 6.60 11.66 8.15
N ALA A 32 6.20 12.55 7.25
CA ALA A 32 7.01 13.69 6.83
C ALA A 32 7.29 14.64 8.01
N TYR A 33 6.30 14.89 8.87
CA TYR A 33 6.49 15.65 10.09
C TYR A 33 7.48 14.97 11.03
N LEU A 34 7.32 13.66 11.27
CA LEU A 34 8.21 12.90 12.14
C LEU A 34 9.65 12.91 11.64
N LEU A 35 9.85 12.70 10.33
CA LEU A 35 11.18 12.71 9.72
C LEU A 35 11.80 14.11 9.69
N SER A 36 11.02 15.18 9.50
CA SER A 36 11.55 16.54 9.40
C SER A 36 11.92 17.12 10.77
N PHE A 37 11.03 16.97 11.75
CA PHE A 37 11.12 17.73 13.00
C PHE A 37 11.65 16.92 14.19
N VAL A 38 11.54 15.59 14.18
CA VAL A 38 11.95 14.75 15.32
C VAL A 38 13.34 14.15 15.08
N ARG A 39 14.22 14.28 16.08
CA ARG A 39 15.55 13.66 16.07
C ARG A 39 15.50 12.33 16.83
N PHE A 40 15.42 11.22 16.11
CA PHE A 40 15.44 9.87 16.67
C PHE A 40 16.49 9.00 15.93
N PRO A 41 17.15 8.05 16.61
CA PRO A 41 18.27 7.29 16.04
C PRO A 41 17.88 6.40 14.85
N PHE A 42 16.61 5.97 14.77
CA PHE A 42 16.11 5.09 13.69
C PHE A 42 15.62 5.84 12.44
N LYS A 43 15.84 7.16 12.36
CA LYS A 43 15.37 7.99 11.24
C LYS A 43 15.88 7.52 9.88
N THR A 44 17.16 7.18 9.79
CA THR A 44 17.78 6.69 8.54
C THR A 44 17.15 5.38 8.07
N ILE A 45 16.86 4.46 8.99
CA ILE A 45 16.22 3.18 8.67
C ILE A 45 14.81 3.41 8.13
N LEU A 46 14.02 4.25 8.82
CA LEU A 46 12.66 4.56 8.39
C LEU A 46 12.63 5.25 7.01
N GLN A 47 13.56 6.16 6.75
CA GLN A 47 13.70 6.81 5.43
C GLN A 47 14.00 5.80 4.32
N SER A 48 14.86 4.81 4.59
CA SER A 48 15.14 3.72 3.63
C SER A 48 13.89 2.87 3.36
N PHE A 49 13.12 2.51 4.39
CA PHE A 49 11.85 1.77 4.21
C PHE A 49 10.82 2.55 3.38
N ILE A 50 10.69 3.85 3.60
CA ILE A 50 9.77 4.70 2.82
C ILE A 50 10.22 4.81 1.36
N SER A 51 11.53 4.81 1.11
CA SER A 51 12.10 4.94 -0.24
C SER A 51 12.16 3.62 -0.99
N LEU A 52 12.13 2.48 -0.28
CA LEU A 52 12.25 1.13 -0.81
C LEU A 52 11.27 0.81 -1.95
N PRO A 53 9.97 1.13 -1.87
CA PRO A 53 9.05 0.88 -2.97
C PRO A 53 9.38 1.65 -4.26
N LEU A 54 10.08 2.78 -4.16
CA LEU A 54 10.46 3.61 -5.31
C LEU A 54 11.65 3.03 -6.08
N ILE A 55 12.60 2.41 -5.37
CA ILE A 55 13.77 1.75 -5.96
C ILE A 55 13.47 0.32 -6.42
N LEU A 56 12.41 -0.31 -5.90
CA LEU A 56 12.01 -1.65 -6.32
C LEU A 56 11.21 -1.61 -7.63
N PRO A 57 11.46 -2.52 -8.58
CA PRO A 57 10.60 -2.68 -9.74
C PRO A 57 9.16 -3.03 -9.33
N PRO A 58 8.13 -2.49 -10.02
CA PRO A 58 6.73 -2.74 -9.67
C PRO A 58 6.36 -4.24 -9.77
N SER A 59 7.03 -4.99 -10.64
CA SER A 59 6.83 -6.44 -10.77
C SER A 59 7.29 -7.21 -9.54
N VAL A 60 8.39 -6.79 -8.90
CA VAL A 60 8.92 -7.42 -7.68
C VAL A 60 8.02 -7.11 -6.49
N LEU A 61 7.51 -5.87 -6.42
CA LEU A 61 6.49 -5.51 -5.44
C LEU A 61 5.25 -6.39 -5.58
N GLY A 62 4.78 -6.61 -6.82
CA GLY A 62 3.69 -7.55 -7.11
C GLY A 62 3.98 -8.97 -6.59
N PHE A 63 5.18 -9.50 -6.84
CA PHE A 63 5.59 -10.80 -6.33
C PHE A 63 5.60 -10.87 -4.79
N TYR A 64 6.13 -9.85 -4.11
CA TYR A 64 6.12 -9.81 -2.65
C TYR A 64 4.70 -9.75 -2.07
N LEU A 65 3.81 -9.00 -2.71
CA LEU A 65 2.39 -8.99 -2.32
C LEU A 65 1.79 -10.39 -2.51
N LEU A 66 2.01 -11.06 -3.64
CA LEU A 66 1.51 -12.41 -3.87
C LEU A 66 2.02 -13.42 -2.84
N VAL A 67 3.32 -13.38 -2.50
CA VAL A 67 3.89 -14.26 -1.47
C VAL A 67 3.31 -13.95 -0.09
N THR A 68 3.15 -12.67 0.25
CA THR A 68 2.62 -12.22 1.55
C THR A 68 1.12 -12.47 1.70
N PHE A 69 0.37 -12.49 0.60
CA PHE A 69 -1.06 -12.84 0.60
C PHE A 69 -1.31 -14.31 0.23
N SER A 70 -0.26 -15.11 0.01
CA SER A 70 -0.40 -16.55 -0.23
C SER A 70 -0.93 -17.25 1.03
N ALA A 71 -1.81 -18.23 0.86
CA ALA A 71 -2.44 -18.97 1.96
C ALA A 71 -1.45 -19.62 2.94
N ASN A 72 -0.22 -19.89 2.50
CA ASN A 72 0.84 -20.49 3.32
C ASN A 72 1.66 -19.46 4.12
N SER A 73 1.45 -18.16 3.91
CA SER A 73 2.15 -17.08 4.62
C SER A 73 1.45 -16.71 5.92
N PHE A 74 2.18 -16.05 6.84
CA PHE A 74 1.62 -15.56 8.10
C PHE A 74 0.38 -14.68 7.90
N LEU A 75 0.44 -13.73 6.95
CA LEU A 75 -0.70 -12.87 6.63
C LEU A 75 -1.84 -13.69 6.01
N GLY A 76 -1.55 -14.59 5.07
CA GLY A 76 -2.56 -15.45 4.45
C GLY A 76 -3.31 -16.33 5.46
N GLN A 77 -2.61 -16.88 6.46
CA GLN A 77 -3.22 -17.67 7.53
C GLN A 77 -4.13 -16.82 8.42
N VAL A 78 -3.69 -15.60 8.79
CA VAL A 78 -4.50 -14.65 9.55
C VAL A 78 -5.75 -14.25 8.75
N LEU A 79 -5.62 -13.98 7.45
CA LEU A 79 -6.77 -13.69 6.60
C LEU A 79 -7.75 -14.86 6.52
N LYS A 80 -7.24 -16.10 6.44
CA LYS A 80 -8.06 -17.31 6.44
C LYS A 80 -8.82 -17.50 7.75
N GLU A 81 -8.16 -17.25 8.87
CA GLU A 81 -8.75 -17.42 10.20
C GLU A 81 -9.82 -16.35 10.51
N TYR A 82 -9.56 -15.07 10.19
CA TYR A 82 -10.47 -13.98 10.52
C TYR A 82 -11.52 -13.69 9.45
N PHE A 83 -11.24 -13.97 8.17
CA PHE A 83 -12.13 -13.63 7.04
C PHE A 83 -12.63 -14.85 6.25
N ASN A 84 -12.27 -16.10 6.61
CA ASN A 84 -12.62 -17.32 5.88
C ASN A 84 -12.20 -17.29 4.38
N LEU A 85 -11.10 -16.63 4.07
CA LEU A 85 -10.51 -16.49 2.73
C LEU A 85 -9.36 -17.46 2.45
#